data_AF-A0A4R7WJ22-F1
#
_entry.id   AF-A0A4R7WJ22-F1
#
_cell.length_a   1.000
_cell.length_b   1.000
_cell.length_c   1.000
_cell.angle_alpha   90.00
_cell.angle_beta   90.00
_cell.angle_gamma   90.00
#
_symmetry.space_group_name_H-M   'P 1'
#
loop_
_entity.id
_entity.type
_entity.pdbx_description
1 polymer ?
#
loop_
_entity_poly.entity_id
_entity_poly.type
_entity_poly.pdbx_seq_one_letter_code
_entity_poly.pdbx_strand_id
1 'polypeptide(L)'
;MSRRAVHLCSWDGGTETDQDPPEHVYCGTEGSMEDEQLTNDWRYVTCKRCLRVRAKELSTRAAEDLDRKVRLFDEAHAITTTLGHGNISTALKCLIRERDQLRAERDNLREDRDGLLEAGAHLL
;
A
#
# COMPACT_ATOMS: atom_id res chain seq x y z
N MET A 1 -42.88 -14.83 -4.64
CA MET A 1 -41.86 -13.77 -4.50
C MET A 1 -40.56 -14.40 -4.01
N SER A 2 -39.63 -14.70 -4.92
CA SER A 2 -38.33 -15.31 -4.59
C SER A 2 -37.49 -14.28 -3.84
N ARG A 3 -37.29 -14.49 -2.53
CA ARG A 3 -36.46 -13.62 -1.69
C ARG A 3 -35.06 -13.62 -2.30
N ARG A 4 -34.63 -12.48 -2.83
CA ARG A 4 -33.25 -12.28 -3.31
C ARG A 4 -32.36 -12.41 -2.08
N ALA A 5 -31.78 -13.59 -1.86
CA ALA A 5 -30.74 -13.78 -0.86
C ALA A 5 -29.51 -12.98 -1.28
N VAL A 6 -29.52 -11.67 -1.02
CA VAL A 6 -28.29 -10.91 -0.84
C VAL A 6 -27.86 -11.30 0.57
N HIS A 7 -26.95 -12.27 0.69
CA HIS A 7 -26.31 -12.58 1.97
C HIS A 7 -25.34 -11.43 2.26
N LEU A 8 -25.90 -10.31 2.72
CA LEU A 8 -25.19 -9.26 3.41
C LEU A 8 -25.95 -9.16 4.73
N CYS A 9 -25.54 -9.92 5.75
CA CYS A 9 -25.94 -9.50 7.09
C CYS A 9 -25.31 -8.14 7.29
N SER A 10 -26.14 -7.14 7.60
CA SER A 10 -25.64 -5.92 8.20
C SER A 10 -24.90 -6.36 9.46
N TRP A 11 -23.57 -6.30 9.44
CA TRP A 11 -22.74 -6.51 10.61
C TRP A 11 -23.30 -5.62 11.72
N ASP A 12 -23.80 -6.22 12.79
CA ASP A 12 -24.51 -5.53 13.87
C ASP A 12 -23.57 -4.81 14.85
N GLY A 13 -22.27 -4.76 14.52
CA GLY A 13 -21.27 -4.13 15.35
C GLY A 13 -21.09 -4.96 16.62
N GLY A 14 -20.31 -6.04 16.52
CA GLY A 14 -19.77 -6.70 17.71
C GLY A 14 -19.23 -5.65 18.69
N THR A 15 -19.53 -5.81 19.97
CA THR A 15 -19.28 -4.85 21.05
C THR A 15 -17.79 -4.63 21.38
N GLU A 16 -16.88 -5.07 20.52
CA GLU A 16 -15.43 -4.92 20.67
C GLU A 16 -14.91 -3.85 19.70
N THR A 17 -14.45 -2.74 20.27
CA THR A 17 -14.09 -1.48 19.61
C THR A 17 -12.90 -1.53 18.64
N ASP A 18 -12.26 -2.68 18.44
CA ASP A 18 -10.99 -2.80 17.69
C ASP A 18 -11.08 -3.69 16.43
N GLN A 19 -12.27 -4.09 16.00
CA GLN A 19 -12.43 -4.80 14.72
C GLN A 19 -12.83 -3.82 13.63
N ASP A 20 -11.89 -3.54 12.71
CA ASP A 20 -12.24 -2.97 11.41
C ASP A 20 -13.33 -3.85 10.79
N PRO A 21 -14.51 -3.29 10.49
CA PRO A 21 -15.64 -4.09 10.04
C PRO A 21 -15.27 -4.82 8.74
N PRO A 22 -15.59 -6.11 8.61
CA PRO A 22 -15.36 -6.84 7.37
C PRO A 22 -16.18 -6.18 6.26
N GLU A 23 -15.51 -5.74 5.18
CA GLU A 23 -16.19 -5.03 4.07
C GLU A 23 -17.37 -5.83 3.51
N HIS A 24 -17.30 -7.18 3.56
CA HIS A 24 -18.31 -8.07 3.02
C HIS A 24 -18.34 -9.40 3.79
N VAL A 25 -19.56 -9.88 4.10
CA VAL A 25 -19.81 -11.20 4.69
C VAL A 25 -20.40 -12.13 3.63
N TYR A 26 -19.87 -13.34 3.47
CA TYR A 26 -20.28 -14.29 2.42
C TYR A 26 -20.85 -15.57 3.01
N CYS A 27 -21.58 -16.39 2.22
CA CYS A 27 -22.02 -17.69 2.73
C CYS A 27 -20.83 -18.66 2.83
N GLY A 28 -20.52 -19.09 4.05
CA GLY A 28 -19.52 -20.10 4.38
C GLY A 28 -20.11 -21.50 4.44
N THR A 29 -19.27 -22.50 4.70
CA THR A 29 -19.69 -23.91 4.86
C THR A 29 -19.10 -24.60 6.10
N GLU A 30 -18.59 -23.83 7.07
CA GLU A 30 -18.11 -24.45 8.32
C GLU A 30 -19.28 -24.74 9.26
N GLY A 31 -19.55 -26.04 9.47
CA GLY A 31 -20.47 -26.55 10.50
C GLY A 31 -21.57 -27.47 9.97
N SER A 32 -22.10 -28.34 10.83
CA SER A 32 -23.38 -29.02 10.58
C SER A 32 -24.46 -27.98 10.28
N MET A 33 -25.31 -28.23 9.27
CA MET A 33 -26.32 -27.32 8.75
C MET A 33 -27.40 -26.93 9.78
N GLU A 34 -27.06 -26.07 10.74
CA GLU A 34 -28.02 -25.36 11.58
C GLU A 34 -27.61 -23.88 11.62
N ASP A 35 -28.47 -23.08 10.98
CA ASP A 35 -28.59 -21.62 10.95
C ASP A 35 -27.34 -20.74 10.71
N GLU A 36 -27.41 -20.00 9.58
CA GLU A 36 -26.61 -18.81 9.22
C GLU A 36 -25.07 -19.00 9.12
N GLN A 37 -24.64 -19.93 8.26
CA GLN A 37 -23.23 -20.08 7.87
C GLN A 37 -22.75 -18.89 7.01
N LEU A 38 -22.34 -17.84 7.70
CA LEU A 38 -21.68 -16.68 7.13
C LEU A 38 -20.20 -16.68 7.50
N THR A 39 -19.33 -16.35 6.55
CA THR A 39 -17.87 -16.31 6.74
C THR A 39 -17.26 -15.12 6.02
N ASN A 40 -16.22 -14.56 6.63
CA ASN A 40 -15.36 -13.55 6.02
C ASN A 40 -14.09 -14.17 5.43
N ASP A 41 -13.81 -15.44 5.76
CA ASP A 41 -12.68 -16.17 5.17
C ASP A 41 -13.12 -16.82 3.86
N TRP A 42 -12.57 -16.27 2.77
CA TRP A 42 -12.75 -16.77 1.42
C TRP A 42 -12.40 -18.23 1.20
N ARG A 43 -11.58 -18.85 2.06
CA ARG A 43 -11.24 -20.28 1.98
C ARG A 43 -12.46 -21.18 2.21
N TYR A 44 -13.46 -20.71 2.96
CA TYR A 44 -14.66 -21.47 3.32
C TYR A 44 -15.90 -21.09 2.48
N VAL A 45 -15.75 -20.14 1.55
CA VAL A 45 -16.82 -19.72 0.64
C VAL A 45 -16.88 -20.64 -0.58
N THR A 46 -17.94 -21.44 -0.69
CA THR A 46 -18.10 -22.42 -1.78
C THR A 46 -19.22 -22.06 -2.76
N CYS A 47 -20.08 -21.08 -2.44
CA CYS A 47 -21.20 -20.71 -3.29
C CYS A 47 -20.76 -19.98 -4.57
N LYS A 48 -21.26 -20.46 -5.71
CA LYS A 48 -21.01 -19.89 -7.05
C LYS A 48 -21.39 -18.41 -7.18
N ARG A 49 -22.29 -17.88 -6.35
CA ARG A 49 -22.65 -16.45 -6.37
C ARG A 49 -21.56 -15.61 -5.70
N CYS A 50 -21.14 -15.97 -4.49
CA CYS A 50 -20.10 -15.26 -3.75
C CYS A 50 -18.74 -15.33 -4.47
N LEU A 51 -18.41 -16.48 -5.07
CA LEU A 51 -17.20 -16.61 -5.89
C LEU A 51 -17.22 -15.69 -7.13
N ARG A 52 -18.39 -15.49 -7.76
CA ARG A 52 -18.53 -14.53 -8.89
C ARG A 52 -18.39 -13.09 -8.44
N VAL A 53 -18.91 -12.74 -7.26
CA VAL A 53 -18.74 -11.42 -6.66
C VAL A 53 -17.25 -11.16 -6.40
N ARG A 54 -16.54 -12.11 -5.78
CA ARG A 54 -15.09 -12.03 -5.58
C ARG A 54 -14.32 -11.81 -6.87
N ALA A 55 -14.62 -12.60 -7.89
CA ALA A 55 -13.93 -12.51 -9.17
C ALA A 55 -14.13 -11.12 -9.80
N LYS A 56 -15.32 -10.55 -9.65
CA LYS A 56 -15.60 -9.18 -10.09
C LYS A 56 -14.82 -8.15 -9.27
N GLU A 57 -14.84 -8.24 -7.94
CA GLU A 57 -14.10 -7.33 -7.05
C GLU A 57 -12.58 -7.38 -7.31
N LEU A 58 -12.00 -8.58 -7.45
CA LEU A 58 -10.58 -8.74 -7.79
C LEU A 58 -10.25 -8.13 -9.15
N SER A 59 -11.15 -8.28 -10.14
CA SER A 59 -10.99 -7.66 -11.45
C SER A 59 -11.05 -6.13 -11.37
N THR A 60 -12.00 -5.58 -10.61
CA THR A 60 -12.11 -4.13 -10.38
C THR A 60 -10.87 -3.60 -9.67
N ARG A 61 -10.42 -4.23 -8.58
CA ARG A 61 -9.19 -3.86 -7.86
C ARG A 61 -7.96 -3.91 -8.77
N ALA A 62 -7.83 -4.96 -9.59
CA ALA A 62 -6.73 -5.07 -10.54
C ALA A 62 -6.75 -3.93 -11.59
N ALA A 63 -7.93 -3.52 -12.05
CA ALA A 63 -8.08 -2.39 -12.97
C ALA A 63 -7.72 -1.06 -12.29
N GLU A 64 -8.17 -0.84 -11.05
CA GLU A 64 -7.82 0.33 -10.25
C GLU A 64 -6.30 0.39 -9.94
N ASP A 65 -5.68 -0.75 -9.65
CA ASP A 65 -4.24 -0.85 -9.43
C ASP A 65 -3.44 -0.53 -10.70
N LEU A 66 -3.92 -0.98 -11.86
CA LEU A 66 -3.32 -0.65 -13.15
C LEU A 66 -3.42 0.86 -13.41
N ASP A 67 -4.60 1.46 -13.24
CA ASP A 67 -4.84 2.89 -13.43
C ASP A 67 -3.95 3.73 -12.49
N ARG A 68 -3.87 3.34 -11.22
CA ARG A 68 -2.98 3.97 -10.23
C ARG A 68 -1.52 3.90 -10.68
N LYS A 69 -1.05 2.74 -11.17
CA LYS A 69 0.33 2.58 -11.65
C LYS A 69 0.62 3.48 -12.85
N VAL A 70 -0.32 3.60 -13.80
CA VAL A 70 -0.18 4.51 -14.95
C VAL A 70 -0.02 5.95 -14.47
N ARG A 71 -0.89 6.43 -13.57
CA ARG A 71 -0.80 7.79 -13.02
C ARG A 71 0.54 8.06 -12.33
N LEU A 72 1.00 7.12 -11.49
CA LEU A 72 2.29 7.25 -10.80
C LEU A 72 3.47 7.25 -11.78
N PHE A 73 3.37 6.46 -12.86
CA PHE A 73 4.39 6.44 -13.89
C PHE A 73 4.44 7.76 -14.67
N ASP A 74 3.29 8.31 -15.05
CA ASP A 74 3.19 9.59 -15.74
C ASP A 74 3.74 10.73 -14.87
N GLU A 75 3.41 10.74 -13.56
CA GLU A 75 3.94 11.70 -12.61
C GLU A 75 5.47 11.59 -12.49
N ALA A 76 6.00 10.37 -12.31
CA ALA A 76 7.44 10.13 -12.26
C ALA A 76 8.15 10.54 -13.55
N HIS A 77 7.52 10.32 -14.71
CA HIS A 77 8.06 10.71 -16.00
C HIS A 77 8.04 12.24 -16.20
N ALA A 78 6.98 12.92 -15.75
CA ALA A 78 6.90 14.37 -15.76
C ALA A 78 8.03 14.99 -14.92
N ILE A 79 8.23 14.54 -13.67
CA ILE A 79 9.33 14.97 -12.80
C ILE A 79 10.68 14.75 -13.47
N THR A 80 10.90 13.54 -14.02
CA THR A 80 12.13 13.17 -14.72
C THR A 80 12.44 14.13 -15.88
N THR A 81 11.42 14.50 -16.65
CA THR A 81 11.53 15.41 -17.79
C THR A 81 11.83 16.84 -17.32
N THR A 82 11.17 17.30 -16.25
CA THR A 82 11.45 18.61 -15.62
C THR A 82 12.89 18.70 -15.13
N LEU A 83 13.47 17.60 -14.63
CA LEU A 83 14.87 17.51 -14.24
C LEU A 83 15.83 17.41 -15.45
N GLY A 84 15.32 17.36 -16.69
CA GLY A 84 16.12 17.28 -17.91
C GLY A 84 16.66 15.88 -18.24
N HIS A 85 16.12 14.83 -17.62
CA HIS A 85 16.54 13.46 -17.88
C HIS A 85 15.64 12.79 -18.93
N GLY A 86 16.23 11.96 -19.80
CA GLY A 86 15.49 11.28 -20.86
C GLY A 86 14.68 10.05 -20.39
N ASN A 87 14.96 9.50 -19.21
CA ASN A 87 14.20 8.41 -18.61
C ASN A 87 14.39 8.35 -17.09
N ILE A 88 13.42 7.71 -16.41
CA ILE A 88 13.35 7.64 -14.94
C ILE A 88 14.58 6.91 -14.36
N SER A 89 15.07 5.86 -15.03
CA SER A 89 16.21 5.08 -14.54
C SER A 89 17.50 5.91 -14.49
N THR A 90 17.75 6.70 -15.53
CA THR A 90 18.89 7.62 -15.59
C THR A 90 18.76 8.70 -14.52
N ALA A 91 17.58 9.30 -14.37
CA ALA A 91 17.34 10.29 -13.32
C ALA A 91 17.65 9.73 -11.92
N LEU A 92 17.14 8.54 -11.60
CA LEU A 92 17.41 7.90 -10.32
C LEU A 92 18.90 7.66 -10.09
N LYS A 93 19.63 7.16 -11.09
CA LYS A 93 21.09 6.93 -10.97
C LYS A 93 21.85 8.23 -10.73
N CYS A 94 21.50 9.30 -11.45
CA CYS A 94 22.12 10.62 -11.28
C CYS A 94 21.84 11.17 -9.88
N LEU A 95 20.57 11.19 -9.45
CA LEU A 95 20.17 11.68 -8.14
C LEU A 95 20.78 10.86 -6.98
N ILE A 96 20.90 9.54 -7.13
CA ILE A 96 21.57 8.68 -6.15
C ILE A 96 23.04 9.08 -6.01
N ARG A 97 23.74 9.28 -7.12
CA ARG A 97 25.14 9.69 -7.13
C ARG A 97 25.34 11.06 -6.48
N GLU A 98 24.52 12.03 -6.86
CA GLU A 98 24.55 13.38 -6.29
C GLU A 98 24.30 13.35 -4.77
N ARG A 99 23.29 12.59 -4.33
CA ARG A 99 23.01 12.38 -2.90
C ARG A 99 24.21 11.79 -2.15
N ASP A 100 24.90 10.82 -2.75
CA ASP A 100 26.07 10.19 -2.11
C ASP A 100 27.25 11.16 -2.02
N GLN A 101 27.47 11.98 -3.05
CA GLN A 101 28.48 13.06 -3.03
C GLN A 101 28.19 14.08 -1.94
N LEU A 102 26.95 14.60 -1.88
CA LEU A 102 26.54 15.56 -0.86
C LEU A 102 26.64 15.00 0.56
N ARG A 103 26.39 13.70 0.75
CA ARG A 103 26.61 13.04 2.05
C ARG A 103 28.08 13.02 2.43
N ALA A 104 28.96 12.64 1.51
CA ALA A 104 30.39 12.64 1.76
C ALA A 104 30.93 14.04 2.07
N GLU A 105 30.52 15.06 1.29
CA GLU A 105 30.90 16.45 1.53
C GLU A 105 30.43 16.95 2.90
N ARG A 106 29.18 16.65 3.27
CA ARG A 106 28.64 16.99 4.59
C ARG A 106 29.43 16.33 5.71
N ASP A 107 29.82 15.07 5.54
CA ASP A 107 30.56 14.33 6.57
C ASP A 107 31.98 14.89 6.73
N ASN A 108 32.67 15.20 5.63
CA ASN A 108 33.96 15.90 5.66
C ASN A 108 33.86 17.27 6.37
N LEU A 109 32.82 18.07 6.05
CA LEU A 109 32.61 19.37 6.69
C LEU A 109 32.34 19.25 8.20
N ARG A 110 31.75 18.14 8.65
CA ARG A 110 31.57 17.87 10.08
C ARG A 110 32.89 17.55 10.75
N GLU A 111 33.71 16.72 10.12
CA GLU A 111 35.06 16.39 10.61
C GLU A 111 35.93 17.65 10.69
N ASP A 112 35.94 18.48 9.65
CA ASP A 112 36.69 19.75 9.65
C ASP A 112 36.23 20.68 10.77
N ARG A 113 34.90 20.83 10.94
CA ARG A 113 34.32 21.64 12.02
C ARG A 113 34.74 21.10 13.39
N ASP A 114 34.64 19.80 13.60
CA ASP A 114 34.93 19.18 14.90
C ASP A 114 36.43 19.31 15.22
N GLY A 115 37.31 19.11 14.24
CA GLY A 115 38.74 19.36 14.40
C GLY A 115 39.09 20.81 14.73
N LEU A 116 38.41 21.79 14.13
CA LEU A 116 38.59 23.21 14.46
C LEU A 116 38.13 23.53 15.89
N LEU A 117 37.03 22.93 16.34
CA LEU A 117 36.54 23.09 17.71
C LEU A 117 37.52 22.50 18.74
N GLU A 118 38.08 21.32 18.46
CA GLU A 118 39.11 20.70 19.31
C GLU A 118 40.38 21.56 19.36
N ALA A 119 40.87 22.03 18.22
CA ALA A 119 42.05 22.89 18.17
C ALA A 119 41.84 24.21 18.93
N GLY A 120 40.64 24.80 18.84
CA GLY A 120 40.28 26.03 19.55
C GLY A 120 40.03 25.83 21.05
N ALA A 121 39.68 24.62 21.50
CA ALA A 121 39.39 24.33 22.90
C ALA A 121 40.62 24.52 23.83
N HIS A 122 41.83 24.44 23.28
CA HIS A 122 43.07 24.68 24.03
C HIS A 122 43.45 26.17 24.16
N LEU A 123 42.71 27.07 23.51
CA LEU A 123 42.99 28.52 23.49
C LEU A 123 42.11 29.33 24.47
N LEU A 124 41.24 28.66 25.23
CA LEU A 124 40.37 29.23 26.27
C LEU A 124 40.70 28.60 27.63
#